data_AF-A0A7L1RK86-F1
#
_entry.id   AF-A0A7L1RK86-F1
#
_cell.length_a   1.000
_cell.length_b   1.000
_cell.length_c   1.000
_cell.angle_alpha   90.00
_cell.angle_beta   90.00
_cell.angle_gamma   90.00
#
_symmetry.space_group_name_H-M   'P 1'
#
loop_
_entity.id
_entity.type
_entity.pdbx_description
1 polymer ?
#
loop_
_entity_poly.entity_id
_entity_poly.type
_entity_poly.pdbx_seq_one_letter_code
_entity_poly.pdbx_strand_id
1 'polypeptide(L)'
;GEDFKPFTPEKAKEIVLSLQQPAVFCNMVGDWPAQHWNVKYLSAMLDGKTIQFRLGLKTVDLVPQFETSCSYVEATLEEFLAWSCGQPSCLSGPFSCYDYSKYWAYADYKYIARIFEDKPEIFQDVRWSDFGFPGRSGKESTLWIGSEGANTPCHLDSYGCNLVLQVQGRKRWHLFPPGDTSFLYPTRIPYEESSVFSKVNIANPDLKRFPEFRNSTAHVVTLSPGQVLLVPRHWWHYVESIDPVTVSINSWIELDADHEARVEEAITRMLVCAVKSAENPSDGDLWLNPTEVEATSHEINLQYLNKAVSAYLKCQETSVPGQACSSSTGAKQRTNASCKRKRREVGCEPESGTLLTQECDFPTPKAEEMQKIPFGPHLIQVLPQSHKTSVIGTVAVESAGGDLLHENEGEHFRKLHCKRKRLLTSNDCETAAHQMDSDCGPCTSQTALFTNDLLDCLVNPRVISLVAQLLLERMR
;
A
#
# COMPACT_ATOMS: atom_id res chain seq x y z
N GLY A 1 0.23 4.00 -39.70
CA GLY A 1 -0.16 2.58 -39.64
C GLY A 1 -0.97 2.44 -38.38
N GLU A 2 -2.09 1.72 -38.42
CA GLU A 2 -2.86 1.47 -37.20
C GLU A 2 -1.95 0.75 -36.20
N ASP A 3 -1.73 1.35 -35.04
CA ASP A 3 -0.98 0.74 -33.95
C ASP A 3 -1.79 -0.46 -33.43
N PHE A 4 -1.50 -1.62 -33.97
CA PHE A 4 -2.14 -2.87 -33.57
C PHE A 4 -1.72 -3.22 -32.14
N LYS A 5 -2.68 -3.21 -31.21
CA LYS A 5 -2.45 -3.62 -29.81
C LYS A 5 -2.09 -5.11 -29.77
N PRO A 6 -1.05 -5.51 -29.02
CA PRO A 6 -0.61 -6.91 -29.00
C PRO A 6 -1.65 -7.93 -28.48
N PHE A 7 -2.56 -7.49 -27.63
CA PHE A 7 -3.61 -8.32 -27.06
C PHE A 7 -4.98 -7.69 -27.31
N THR A 8 -5.99 -8.52 -27.62
CA THR A 8 -7.39 -8.06 -27.60
C THR A 8 -7.82 -7.77 -26.16
N PRO A 9 -8.86 -6.94 -25.95
CA PRO A 9 -9.43 -6.71 -24.62
C PRO A 9 -9.73 -7.99 -23.83
N GLU A 10 -10.28 -9.00 -24.51
CA GLU A 10 -10.64 -10.28 -23.90
C GLU A 10 -9.38 -11.04 -23.45
N LYS A 11 -8.33 -11.05 -24.29
CA LYS A 11 -7.09 -11.74 -23.94
C LYS A 11 -6.34 -11.01 -22.83
N ALA A 12 -6.30 -9.68 -22.87
CA ALA A 12 -5.72 -8.87 -21.81
C ALA A 12 -6.42 -9.10 -20.48
N LYS A 13 -7.76 -9.14 -20.47
CA LYS A 13 -8.56 -9.47 -19.29
C LYS A 13 -8.26 -10.87 -18.75
N GLU A 14 -8.21 -11.86 -19.62
CA GLU A 14 -7.85 -13.24 -19.24
C GLU A 14 -6.49 -13.27 -18.55
N ILE A 15 -5.48 -12.58 -19.11
CA ILE A 15 -4.15 -12.48 -18.49
C ILE A 15 -4.25 -11.80 -17.12
N VAL A 16 -4.91 -10.64 -17.01
CA VAL A 16 -5.03 -9.89 -15.75
C VAL A 16 -5.70 -10.71 -14.65
N LEU A 17 -6.76 -11.46 -14.98
CA LEU A 17 -7.53 -12.25 -14.01
C LEU A 17 -6.90 -13.61 -13.68
N SER A 18 -6.10 -14.19 -14.58
CA SER A 18 -5.49 -15.52 -14.37
C SER A 18 -4.07 -15.45 -13.82
N LEU A 19 -3.33 -14.37 -14.12
CA LEU A 19 -1.90 -14.32 -13.84
C LEU A 19 -1.62 -14.03 -12.36
N GLN A 20 -1.01 -15.00 -11.67
CA GLN A 20 -0.68 -14.92 -10.25
C GLN A 20 0.69 -14.29 -9.96
N GLN A 21 1.37 -13.77 -10.99
CA GLN A 21 2.70 -13.18 -10.89
C GLN A 21 2.77 -11.84 -11.63
N PRO A 22 3.60 -10.89 -11.16
CA PRO A 22 3.71 -9.58 -11.78
C PRO A 22 4.25 -9.69 -13.19
N ALA A 23 3.68 -8.87 -14.07
CA ALA A 23 4.07 -8.79 -15.46
C ALA A 23 3.89 -7.38 -16.01
N VAL A 24 4.69 -7.04 -17.00
CA VAL A 24 4.64 -5.76 -17.69
C VAL A 24 4.07 -5.96 -19.08
N PHE A 25 2.92 -5.34 -19.33
CA PHE A 25 2.37 -5.17 -20.67
C PHE A 25 3.12 -4.05 -21.39
N CYS A 26 3.54 -4.32 -22.62
CA CYS A 26 4.20 -3.36 -23.50
C CYS A 26 3.34 -3.11 -24.73
N ASN A 27 3.38 -1.88 -25.26
CA ASN A 27 2.70 -1.46 -26.50
C ASN A 27 1.16 -1.61 -26.47
N MET A 28 0.53 -1.65 -25.29
CA MET A 28 -0.94 -1.73 -25.17
C MET A 28 -1.62 -0.36 -25.19
N VAL A 29 -0.88 0.70 -24.90
CA VAL A 29 -1.45 2.03 -24.61
C VAL A 29 -0.95 3.13 -25.54
N GLY A 30 -0.29 2.78 -26.66
CA GLY A 30 0.37 3.75 -27.57
C GLY A 30 -0.57 4.81 -28.14
N ASP A 31 -1.85 4.46 -28.30
CA ASP A 31 -2.93 5.31 -28.81
C ASP A 31 -3.74 6.01 -27.70
N TRP A 32 -3.37 5.84 -26.43
CA TRP A 32 -4.06 6.50 -25.32
C TRP A 32 -3.66 7.98 -25.26
N PRO A 33 -4.61 8.92 -25.28
CA PRO A 33 -4.29 10.33 -25.09
C PRO A 33 -3.54 10.60 -23.78
N ALA A 34 -3.83 9.81 -22.73
CA ALA A 34 -3.16 9.89 -21.43
C ALA A 34 -1.64 9.67 -21.49
N GLN A 35 -1.07 9.10 -22.56
CA GLN A 35 0.39 9.05 -22.72
C GLN A 35 1.03 10.44 -22.77
N HIS A 36 0.28 11.48 -23.15
CA HIS A 36 0.75 12.85 -23.22
C HIS A 36 0.61 13.60 -21.89
N TRP A 37 0.05 12.98 -20.85
CA TRP A 37 -0.14 13.57 -19.53
C TRP A 37 1.17 13.67 -18.73
N ASN A 38 2.20 14.27 -19.34
CA ASN A 38 3.36 14.72 -18.60
C ASN A 38 2.97 15.89 -17.66
N VAL A 39 3.81 16.14 -16.67
CA VAL A 39 3.62 17.15 -15.63
C VAL A 39 3.35 18.55 -16.18
N LYS A 40 3.93 18.94 -17.32
CA LYS A 40 3.68 20.27 -17.94
C LYS A 40 2.28 20.34 -18.53
N TYR A 41 1.87 19.28 -19.22
CA TYR A 41 0.50 19.15 -19.74
C TYR A 41 -0.51 19.19 -18.59
N LEU A 42 -0.29 18.39 -17.54
CA LEU A 42 -1.14 18.37 -16.35
C LEU A 42 -1.18 19.74 -15.66
N SER A 43 -0.06 20.45 -15.58
CA SER A 43 0.00 21.80 -15.01
C SER A 43 -0.89 22.77 -15.76
N ALA A 44 -0.88 22.72 -17.11
CA ALA A 44 -1.75 23.53 -17.94
C ALA A 44 -3.23 23.15 -17.78
N MET A 45 -3.54 21.86 -17.65
CA MET A 45 -4.90 21.37 -17.45
C MET A 45 -5.49 21.75 -16.08
N LEU A 46 -4.63 21.83 -15.06
CA LEU A 46 -5.03 22.25 -13.71
C LEU A 46 -5.16 23.76 -13.56
N ASP A 47 -4.57 24.56 -14.48
CA ASP A 47 -4.72 26.01 -14.55
C ASP A 47 -4.58 26.72 -13.19
N GLY A 48 -3.46 26.47 -12.52
CA GLY A 48 -3.16 27.06 -11.21
C GLY A 48 -3.88 26.42 -10.01
N LYS A 49 -4.68 25.36 -10.20
CA LYS A 49 -5.23 24.57 -9.09
C LYS A 49 -4.10 23.93 -8.29
N THR A 50 -4.13 24.12 -6.97
CA THR A 50 -3.17 23.50 -6.05
C THR A 50 -3.58 22.05 -5.74
N ILE A 51 -2.58 21.21 -5.51
CA ILE A 51 -2.74 19.86 -5.02
C ILE A 51 -1.78 19.61 -3.85
N GLN A 52 -2.13 18.65 -3.02
CA GLN A 52 -1.32 18.27 -1.88
C GLN A 52 -0.11 17.43 -2.29
N PHE A 53 1.06 17.79 -1.79
CA PHE A 53 2.29 17.01 -1.86
C PHE A 53 2.71 16.57 -0.46
N ARG A 54 3.06 15.29 -0.35
CA ARG A 54 3.81 14.72 0.78
C ARG A 54 5.29 14.95 0.57
N LEU A 55 5.99 15.40 1.61
CA LEU A 55 7.42 15.67 1.63
C LEU A 55 8.11 14.70 2.57
N GLY A 56 9.14 14.06 2.06
CA GLY A 56 9.99 13.20 2.85
C GLY A 56 11.47 13.42 2.57
N LEU A 57 12.32 12.90 3.46
CA LEU A 57 13.76 13.05 3.36
C LEU A 57 14.35 12.00 2.41
N LYS A 58 15.32 12.42 1.60
CA LYS A 58 16.18 11.55 0.76
C LYS A 58 17.26 10.83 1.58
N THR A 59 16.98 10.53 2.85
CA THR A 59 17.94 9.91 3.77
C THR A 59 17.75 8.40 3.82
N VAL A 60 18.85 7.69 4.03
CA VAL A 60 18.85 6.24 4.23
C VAL A 60 18.66 5.95 5.72
N ASP A 61 17.41 5.81 6.15
CA ASP A 61 17.05 5.38 7.52
C ASP A 61 16.83 3.85 7.56
N LEU A 62 16.84 3.25 8.74
CA LEU A 62 16.47 1.85 8.97
C LEU A 62 14.95 1.66 9.06
N VAL A 63 14.21 2.72 9.40
CA VAL A 63 12.75 2.69 9.52
C VAL A 63 12.11 3.20 8.22
N PRO A 64 11.04 2.57 7.72
CA PRO A 64 10.27 3.11 6.61
C PRO A 64 9.75 4.51 6.92
N GLN A 65 9.84 5.42 5.95
CA GLN A 65 9.29 6.76 6.10
C GLN A 65 7.79 6.74 5.74
N PHE A 66 6.99 6.36 6.72
CA PHE A 66 5.53 6.37 6.61
C PHE A 66 4.97 7.79 6.49
N GLU A 67 3.77 7.90 5.94
CA GLU A 67 2.99 9.11 5.72
C GLU A 67 2.87 9.95 6.99
N THR A 68 2.66 9.30 8.14
CA THR A 68 2.57 9.94 9.46
C THR A 68 3.84 10.67 9.90
N SER A 69 5.00 10.34 9.31
CA SER A 69 6.29 10.98 9.59
C SER A 69 6.66 12.08 8.58
N CYS A 70 5.83 12.27 7.55
CA CYS A 70 6.09 13.21 6.46
C CYS A 70 5.50 14.60 6.75
N SER A 71 6.02 15.61 6.04
CA SER A 71 5.40 16.94 5.99
C SER A 71 4.51 17.08 4.76
N TYR A 72 3.61 18.06 4.74
CA TYR A 72 2.68 18.26 3.63
C TYR A 72 2.64 19.73 3.20
N VAL A 73 2.49 19.98 1.91
CA VAL A 73 2.26 21.32 1.35
C VAL A 73 1.18 21.24 0.27
N GLU A 74 0.37 22.29 0.16
CA GLU A 74 -0.49 22.53 -1.00
C GLU A 74 0.26 23.41 -1.99
N ALA A 75 0.42 22.95 -3.23
CA ALA A 75 1.16 23.67 -4.26
C ALA A 75 0.62 23.38 -5.66
N THR A 76 0.88 24.29 -6.60
CA THR A 76 0.63 24.05 -8.03
C THR A 76 1.68 23.11 -8.62
N LEU A 77 1.37 22.50 -9.76
CA LEU A 77 2.37 21.72 -10.52
C LEU A 77 3.49 22.59 -11.06
N GLU A 78 3.23 23.88 -11.33
CA GLU A 78 4.26 24.84 -11.75
C GLU A 78 5.28 25.09 -10.63
N GLU A 79 4.81 25.31 -9.39
CA GLU A 79 5.68 25.47 -8.22
C GLU A 79 6.48 24.19 -7.93
N PHE A 80 5.85 23.01 -8.04
CA PHE A 80 6.54 21.72 -7.93
C PHE A 80 7.63 21.56 -9.00
N LEU A 81 7.36 21.96 -10.25
CA LEU A 81 8.35 21.91 -11.34
C LEU A 81 9.52 22.87 -11.10
N ALA A 82 9.22 24.11 -10.69
CA ALA A 82 10.25 25.08 -10.35
C ALA A 82 11.15 24.58 -9.21
N TRP A 83 10.54 24.01 -8.16
CA TRP A 83 11.25 23.42 -7.03
C TRP A 83 12.13 22.23 -7.45
N SER A 84 11.58 21.28 -8.21
CA SER A 84 12.32 20.08 -8.66
C SER A 84 13.47 20.39 -9.62
N CYS A 85 13.40 21.52 -10.32
CA CYS A 85 14.48 22.01 -11.19
C CYS A 85 15.50 22.91 -10.47
N GLY A 86 15.38 23.09 -9.14
CA GLY A 86 16.26 23.94 -8.34
C GLY A 86 16.21 25.43 -8.72
N GLN A 87 15.08 25.90 -9.26
CA GLN A 87 14.95 27.28 -9.71
C GLN A 87 14.89 28.28 -8.54
N PRO A 88 15.42 29.51 -8.68
CA PRO A 88 15.44 30.51 -7.61
C PRO A 88 14.06 30.94 -7.09
N SER A 89 12.99 30.75 -7.89
CA SER A 89 11.61 31.02 -7.49
C SER A 89 11.12 30.15 -6.32
N CYS A 90 11.88 29.11 -5.94
CA CYS A 90 11.60 28.29 -4.75
C CYS A 90 11.76 29.06 -3.42
N LEU A 91 12.46 30.21 -3.41
CA LEU A 91 12.82 30.93 -2.17
C LEU A 91 11.63 31.61 -1.46
N SER A 92 10.46 31.70 -2.11
CA SER A 92 9.27 32.36 -1.54
C SER A 92 7.96 31.59 -1.74
N GLY A 93 8.01 30.31 -2.13
CA GLY A 93 6.82 29.47 -2.39
C GLY A 93 6.52 28.42 -1.30
N PRO A 94 5.50 27.57 -1.50
CA PRO A 94 5.13 26.49 -0.56
C PRO A 94 6.29 25.53 -0.23
N PHE A 95 7.22 25.35 -1.17
CA PHE A 95 8.40 24.51 -1.01
C PHE A 95 9.62 25.21 -0.40
N SER A 96 9.53 26.49 0.00
CA SER A 96 10.68 27.30 0.43
C SER A 96 11.45 26.75 1.63
N CYS A 97 10.79 25.99 2.51
CA CYS A 97 11.41 25.31 3.66
C CYS A 97 12.06 23.96 3.31
N TYR A 98 11.93 23.48 2.07
CA TYR A 98 12.32 22.13 1.67
C TYR A 98 13.35 22.19 0.54
N ASP A 99 14.60 21.89 0.87
CA ASP A 99 15.69 21.83 -0.09
C ASP A 99 15.55 20.58 -0.99
N TYR A 100 15.47 20.75 -2.31
CA TYR A 100 15.33 19.65 -3.27
C TYR A 100 16.46 18.60 -3.15
N SER A 101 17.66 18.99 -2.72
CA SER A 101 18.76 18.04 -2.51
C SER A 101 18.53 17.11 -1.30
N LYS A 102 17.67 17.51 -0.36
CA LYS A 102 17.39 16.80 0.89
C LYS A 102 16.01 16.17 0.94
N TYR A 103 15.05 16.73 0.21
CA TYR A 103 13.67 16.30 0.23
C TYR A 103 13.22 15.80 -1.13
N TRP A 104 12.34 14.80 -1.12
CA TRP A 104 11.50 14.44 -2.24
C TRP A 104 10.07 14.92 -1.98
N ALA A 105 9.30 15.13 -3.04
CA ALA A 105 7.89 15.47 -2.97
C ALA A 105 7.05 14.47 -3.77
N TYR A 106 5.88 14.11 -3.25
CA TYR A 106 5.00 13.13 -3.86
C TYR A 106 3.53 13.53 -3.73
N ALA A 107 2.85 13.70 -4.85
CA ALA A 107 1.41 13.79 -4.92
C ALA A 107 0.85 12.38 -5.19
N ASP A 108 0.56 11.67 -4.11
CA ASP A 108 -0.01 10.33 -4.06
C ASP A 108 -1.54 10.34 -3.92
N TYR A 109 -2.18 9.23 -4.34
CA TYR A 109 -3.63 8.98 -4.27
C TYR A 109 -4.49 10.11 -4.84
N LYS A 110 -4.06 10.72 -5.94
CA LYS A 110 -4.79 11.82 -6.56
C LYS A 110 -5.90 11.29 -7.46
N TYR A 111 -7.09 11.11 -6.90
CA TYR A 111 -8.29 10.69 -7.64
C TYR A 111 -8.56 11.63 -8.82
N ILE A 112 -8.40 11.13 -10.04
CA ILE A 112 -8.54 11.91 -11.28
C ILE A 112 -9.95 12.52 -11.35
N ALA A 113 -10.98 11.77 -10.96
CA ALA A 113 -12.36 12.25 -10.90
C ALA A 113 -12.55 13.50 -10.04
N ARG A 114 -11.79 13.66 -8.94
CA ARG A 114 -11.88 14.81 -8.03
C ARG A 114 -11.02 15.97 -8.50
N ILE A 115 -9.83 15.66 -9.01
CA ILE A 115 -8.91 16.70 -9.48
C ILE A 115 -9.43 17.39 -10.73
N PHE A 116 -10.07 16.65 -11.63
CA PHE A 116 -10.60 17.13 -12.90
C PHE A 116 -12.13 17.03 -12.96
N GLU A 117 -12.81 17.27 -11.83
CA GLU A 117 -14.27 17.26 -11.75
C GLU A 117 -14.94 18.27 -12.70
N ASP A 118 -14.22 19.35 -13.02
CA ASP A 118 -14.61 20.41 -13.95
C ASP A 118 -14.32 20.09 -15.42
N LYS A 119 -13.60 18.99 -15.71
CA LYS A 119 -13.17 18.57 -17.05
C LYS A 119 -13.46 17.08 -17.29
N PRO A 120 -14.72 16.61 -17.18
CA PRO A 120 -15.05 15.19 -17.22
C PRO A 120 -14.71 14.49 -18.54
N GLU A 121 -14.54 15.24 -19.63
CA GLU A 121 -14.14 14.73 -20.94
C GLU A 121 -12.78 14.01 -20.90
N ILE A 122 -11.87 14.44 -20.02
CA ILE A 122 -10.52 13.87 -19.96
C ILE A 122 -10.51 12.45 -19.39
N PHE A 123 -11.58 12.02 -18.73
CA PHE A 123 -11.64 10.67 -18.18
C PHE A 123 -11.51 9.61 -19.28
N GLN A 124 -11.92 9.95 -20.52
CA GLN A 124 -11.84 9.07 -21.69
C GLN A 124 -10.41 8.94 -22.28
N ASP A 125 -9.45 9.72 -21.78
CA ASP A 125 -8.04 9.61 -22.18
C ASP A 125 -7.38 8.35 -21.62
N VAL A 126 -7.94 7.80 -20.54
CA VAL A 126 -7.53 6.56 -19.88
C VAL A 126 -8.54 5.47 -20.23
N ARG A 127 -8.10 4.41 -20.91
CA ARG A 127 -8.98 3.46 -21.60
C ARG A 127 -8.80 2.01 -21.13
N TRP A 128 -9.09 1.73 -19.86
CA TRP A 128 -8.97 0.36 -19.31
C TRP A 128 -9.88 -0.69 -20.00
N SER A 129 -10.79 -0.26 -20.88
CA SER A 129 -11.47 -1.13 -21.85
C SER A 129 -10.50 -1.94 -22.71
N ASP A 130 -9.30 -1.43 -23.02
CA ASP A 130 -8.29 -2.18 -23.78
C ASP A 130 -7.68 -3.35 -22.99
N PHE A 131 -7.86 -3.35 -21.67
CA PHE A 131 -7.55 -4.47 -20.78
C PHE A 131 -8.80 -5.32 -20.46
N GLY A 132 -9.91 -5.09 -21.18
CA GLY A 132 -11.18 -5.81 -21.05
C GLY A 132 -12.00 -5.43 -19.83
N PHE A 133 -11.81 -4.21 -19.32
CA PHE A 133 -12.62 -3.61 -18.27
C PHE A 133 -13.43 -2.41 -18.80
N PRO A 134 -14.47 -2.66 -19.62
CA PRO A 134 -15.30 -1.59 -20.15
C PRO A 134 -15.96 -0.79 -19.02
N GLY A 135 -16.04 0.52 -19.19
CA GLY A 135 -16.60 1.43 -18.18
C GLY A 135 -15.60 1.87 -17.10
N ARG A 136 -14.39 1.28 -17.06
CA ARG A 136 -13.29 1.80 -16.23
C ARG A 136 -12.45 2.79 -17.05
N SER A 137 -12.31 3.99 -16.51
CA SER A 137 -11.70 5.14 -17.17
C SER A 137 -10.84 5.94 -16.19
N GLY A 138 -10.46 7.16 -16.56
CA GLY A 138 -9.82 8.09 -15.62
C GLY A 138 -10.67 8.34 -14.37
N LYS A 139 -11.99 8.20 -14.46
CA LYS A 139 -12.88 8.39 -13.32
C LYS A 139 -12.64 7.40 -12.17
N GLU A 140 -12.27 6.17 -12.49
CA GLU A 140 -11.97 5.08 -11.54
C GLU A 140 -10.45 4.90 -11.36
N SER A 141 -9.66 5.93 -11.66
CA SER A 141 -8.20 5.89 -11.63
C SER A 141 -7.62 6.95 -10.70
N THR A 142 -6.41 6.68 -10.20
CA THR A 142 -5.65 7.68 -9.45
C THR A 142 -4.36 8.05 -10.18
N LEU A 143 -3.99 9.31 -10.02
CA LEU A 143 -2.80 9.94 -10.56
C LEU A 143 -1.73 10.01 -9.47
N TRP A 144 -0.47 9.88 -9.89
CA TRP A 144 0.68 9.91 -9.00
C TRP A 144 1.78 10.74 -9.64
N ILE A 145 2.24 11.77 -8.94
CA ILE A 145 3.29 12.68 -9.45
C ILE A 145 4.39 12.77 -8.40
N GLY A 146 5.62 12.38 -8.75
CA GLY A 146 6.73 12.35 -7.79
C GLY A 146 8.00 12.95 -8.31
N SER A 147 8.81 13.53 -7.42
CA SER A 147 10.20 13.85 -7.71
C SER A 147 11.12 12.64 -7.54
N GLU A 148 12.37 12.73 -7.99
CA GLU A 148 13.39 11.72 -7.68
C GLU A 148 13.46 11.42 -6.18
N GLY A 149 13.52 10.13 -5.83
CA GLY A 149 13.53 9.61 -4.46
C GLY A 149 12.15 9.47 -3.80
N ALA A 150 11.10 10.06 -4.38
CA ALA A 150 9.74 9.90 -3.87
C ALA A 150 9.33 8.42 -3.90
N ASN A 151 8.83 7.91 -2.78
CA ASN A 151 8.55 6.48 -2.63
C ASN A 151 7.28 6.20 -1.82
N THR A 152 6.73 5.01 -2.04
CA THR A 152 5.68 4.41 -1.20
C THR A 152 6.31 3.27 -0.40
N PRO A 153 6.22 3.27 0.95
CA PRO A 153 6.67 2.17 1.79
C PRO A 153 6.11 0.83 1.34
N CYS A 154 6.80 -0.26 1.66
CA CYS A 154 6.39 -1.59 1.22
C CYS A 154 5.05 -1.98 1.86
N HIS A 155 4.09 -2.35 1.03
CA HIS A 155 2.76 -2.78 1.45
C HIS A 155 2.18 -3.80 0.48
N LEU A 156 1.10 -4.46 0.86
CA LEU A 156 0.17 -5.11 -0.05
C LEU A 156 -1.19 -4.41 -0.02
N ASP A 157 -1.89 -4.46 -1.13
CA ASP A 157 -3.29 -4.04 -1.25
C ASP A 157 -4.19 -5.21 -0.82
N SER A 158 -5.14 -4.97 0.08
CA SER A 158 -6.11 -5.98 0.56
C SER A 158 -7.15 -6.36 -0.50
N TYR A 159 -7.34 -5.51 -1.51
CA TYR A 159 -8.36 -5.67 -2.55
C TYR A 159 -7.76 -5.76 -3.95
N GLY A 160 -8.38 -6.57 -4.78
CA GLY A 160 -8.19 -6.58 -6.21
C GLY A 160 -6.80 -6.95 -6.69
N CYS A 161 -6.53 -6.54 -7.93
CA CYS A 161 -5.19 -6.41 -8.50
C CYS A 161 -5.04 -5.00 -9.07
N ASN A 162 -3.80 -4.55 -9.24
CA ASN A 162 -3.51 -3.18 -9.66
C ASN A 162 -2.91 -3.17 -11.08
N LEU A 163 -3.45 -2.32 -11.96
CA LEU A 163 -2.87 -1.99 -13.25
C LEU A 163 -2.28 -0.60 -13.19
N VAL A 164 -0.97 -0.48 -13.43
CA VAL A 164 -0.23 0.78 -13.28
C VAL A 164 0.42 1.17 -14.60
N LEU A 165 -0.09 2.22 -15.23
CA LEU A 165 0.50 2.87 -16.40
C LEU A 165 1.55 3.89 -15.96
N GLN A 166 2.77 3.75 -16.46
CA GLN A 166 3.79 4.79 -16.35
C GLN A 166 3.66 5.76 -17.53
N VAL A 167 3.48 7.05 -17.24
CA VAL A 167 3.27 8.10 -18.26
C VAL A 167 4.53 8.92 -18.50
N GLN A 168 5.19 9.36 -17.43
CA GLN A 168 6.41 10.17 -17.50
C GLN A 168 7.45 9.64 -16.53
N GLY A 169 8.72 9.67 -16.94
CA GLY A 169 9.85 9.19 -16.12
C GLY A 169 9.73 7.70 -15.78
N ARG A 170 10.66 7.21 -14.99
CA ARG A 170 10.72 5.80 -14.57
C ARG A 170 10.51 5.65 -13.07
N LYS A 171 9.80 4.58 -12.70
CA LYS A 171 9.68 4.11 -11.32
C LYS A 171 10.28 2.72 -11.18
N ARG A 172 11.03 2.47 -10.11
CA ARG A 172 11.52 1.14 -9.75
C ARG A 172 10.54 0.50 -8.77
N TRP A 173 10.18 -0.74 -9.05
CA TRP A 173 9.28 -1.56 -8.26
C TRP A 173 10.05 -2.75 -7.70
N HIS A 174 9.97 -2.95 -6.40
CA HIS A 174 10.41 -4.14 -5.69
C HIS A 174 9.16 -4.90 -5.27
N LEU A 175 8.91 -6.04 -5.88
CA LEU A 175 7.72 -6.87 -5.67
C LEU A 175 8.11 -8.14 -4.92
N PHE A 176 7.28 -8.59 -3.97
CA PHE A 176 7.50 -9.85 -3.26
C PHE A 176 6.22 -10.70 -3.31
N PRO A 177 6.34 -12.01 -3.53
CA PRO A 177 5.18 -12.88 -3.62
C PRO A 177 4.43 -12.95 -2.28
N PRO A 178 3.12 -13.26 -2.28
CA PRO A 178 2.34 -13.43 -1.04
C PRO A 178 2.95 -14.46 -0.07
N GLY A 179 3.67 -15.46 -0.58
CA GLY A 179 4.40 -16.45 0.22
C GLY A 179 5.49 -15.87 1.12
N ASP A 180 6.00 -14.67 0.83
CA ASP A 180 7.03 -13.99 1.61
C ASP A 180 6.46 -13.14 2.76
N THR A 181 5.14 -13.15 2.96
CA THR A 181 4.46 -12.31 3.97
C THR A 181 5.11 -12.39 5.36
N SER A 182 5.50 -13.58 5.84
CA SER A 182 6.15 -13.71 7.14
C SER A 182 7.55 -13.08 7.21
N PHE A 183 8.25 -12.98 6.08
CA PHE A 183 9.58 -12.37 5.98
C PHE A 183 9.52 -10.85 5.93
N LEU A 184 8.34 -10.29 5.63
CA LEU A 184 8.10 -8.86 5.49
C LEU A 184 7.55 -8.20 6.76
N TYR A 185 7.33 -8.95 7.84
CA TYR A 185 6.90 -8.42 9.14
C TYR A 185 5.69 -7.48 9.01
N PRO A 186 4.50 -8.03 8.69
CA PRO A 186 3.30 -7.24 8.41
C PRO A 186 2.91 -6.39 9.62
N THR A 187 2.45 -5.18 9.34
CA THR A 187 1.90 -4.22 10.31
C THR A 187 0.69 -3.53 9.70
N ARG A 188 -0.27 -3.18 10.56
CA ARG A 188 -1.39 -2.31 10.21
C ARG A 188 -1.21 -0.93 10.83
N ILE A 189 0.00 -0.60 11.27
CA ILE A 189 0.36 0.66 11.91
C ILE A 189 1.51 1.31 11.13
N PRO A 190 1.34 2.56 10.61
CA PRO A 190 0.10 3.34 10.70
C PRO A 190 -1.05 2.69 9.92
N TYR A 191 -2.26 2.85 10.45
CA TYR A 191 -3.46 2.28 9.86
C TYR A 191 -3.91 3.11 8.67
N GLU A 192 -4.00 2.42 7.53
CA GLU A 192 -4.69 2.84 6.32
C GLU A 192 -5.64 1.70 5.96
N GLU A 193 -6.87 2.03 5.61
CA GLU A 193 -7.84 1.05 5.14
C GLU A 193 -7.30 0.43 3.84
N SER A 194 -7.47 -0.88 3.68
CA SER A 194 -7.05 -1.63 2.49
C SER A 194 -5.54 -1.77 2.24
N SER A 195 -4.68 -1.35 3.17
CA SER A 195 -3.23 -1.54 3.08
C SER A 195 -2.69 -2.33 4.28
N VAL A 196 -1.85 -3.33 4.03
CA VAL A 196 -0.99 -3.94 5.06
C VAL A 196 0.46 -3.56 4.76
N PHE A 197 1.11 -2.86 5.68
CA PHE A 197 2.48 -2.39 5.51
C PHE A 197 3.51 -3.41 6.00
N SER A 198 4.74 -3.27 5.54
CA SER A 198 5.92 -3.94 6.07
C SER A 198 6.60 -3.05 7.11
N LYS A 199 7.04 -3.63 8.23
CA LYS A 199 7.92 -2.93 9.18
C LYS A 199 9.34 -2.73 8.62
N VAL A 200 9.70 -3.41 7.54
CA VAL A 200 11.05 -3.41 6.96
C VAL A 200 11.19 -2.26 5.97
N ASN A 201 12.23 -1.45 6.13
CA ASN A 201 12.63 -0.52 5.09
C ASN A 201 13.34 -1.29 3.97
N ILE A 202 12.69 -1.43 2.81
CA ILE A 202 13.23 -2.19 1.67
C ILE A 202 14.53 -1.57 1.12
N ALA A 203 14.64 -0.24 1.15
CA ALA A 203 15.83 0.46 0.66
C ALA A 203 17.04 0.28 1.59
N ASN A 204 16.80 0.03 2.89
CA ASN A 204 17.85 -0.20 3.88
C ASN A 204 17.34 -1.09 5.04
N PRO A 205 17.30 -2.42 4.83
CA PRO A 205 16.69 -3.34 5.80
C PRO A 205 17.51 -3.47 7.08
N ASP A 206 16.86 -3.28 8.25
CA ASP A 206 17.45 -3.62 9.54
C ASP A 206 17.40 -5.13 9.80
N LEU A 207 18.40 -5.86 9.30
CA LEU A 207 18.47 -7.32 9.44
C LEU A 207 18.84 -7.81 10.85
N LYS A 208 19.09 -6.89 11.81
CA LYS A 208 19.20 -7.26 13.22
C LYS A 208 17.81 -7.36 13.85
N ARG A 209 16.93 -6.41 13.51
CA ARG A 209 15.55 -6.38 13.99
C ARG A 209 14.64 -7.31 13.19
N PHE A 210 14.89 -7.47 11.89
CA PHE A 210 14.08 -8.21 10.93
C PHE A 210 14.91 -9.29 10.20
N PRO A 211 15.50 -10.27 10.93
CA PRO A 211 16.44 -11.23 10.34
C PRO A 211 15.84 -12.12 9.24
N GLU A 212 14.54 -12.43 9.30
CA GLU A 212 13.86 -13.30 8.33
C GLU A 212 13.69 -12.64 6.96
N PHE A 213 13.83 -11.32 6.86
CA PHE A 213 13.76 -10.61 5.58
C PHE A 213 14.83 -11.11 4.58
N ARG A 214 15.94 -11.68 5.07
CA ARG A 214 16.98 -12.30 4.22
C ARG A 214 16.45 -13.46 3.35
N ASN A 215 15.33 -14.06 3.76
CA ASN A 215 14.70 -15.19 3.07
C ASN A 215 13.68 -14.73 2.00
N SER A 216 13.41 -13.42 1.89
CA SER A 216 12.51 -12.88 0.87
C SER A 216 13.15 -12.87 -0.52
N THR A 217 12.32 -13.05 -1.55
CA THR A 217 12.71 -13.08 -2.96
C THR A 217 12.14 -11.85 -3.66
N ALA A 218 12.97 -10.82 -3.86
CA ALA A 218 12.58 -9.62 -4.56
C ALA A 218 12.47 -9.87 -6.09
N HIS A 219 11.34 -9.48 -6.67
CA HIS A 219 11.09 -9.37 -8.10
C HIS A 219 11.18 -7.88 -8.48
N VAL A 220 12.24 -7.48 -9.18
CA VAL A 220 12.53 -6.05 -9.41
C VAL A 220 12.32 -5.67 -10.87
N VAL A 221 11.58 -4.60 -11.12
CA VAL A 221 11.37 -4.03 -12.46
C VAL A 221 11.46 -2.51 -12.44
N THR A 222 12.04 -1.93 -13.49
CA THR A 222 11.95 -0.49 -13.75
C THR A 222 10.87 -0.25 -14.80
N LEU A 223 9.75 0.33 -14.39
CA LEU A 223 8.62 0.63 -15.25
C LEU A 223 8.91 1.92 -16.02
N SER A 224 8.85 1.85 -17.35
CA SER A 224 9.17 2.93 -18.28
C SER A 224 7.91 3.54 -18.91
N PRO A 225 7.96 4.79 -19.41
CA PRO A 225 6.82 5.42 -20.08
C PRO A 225 6.18 4.53 -21.15
N GLY A 226 4.84 4.44 -21.13
CA GLY A 226 4.05 3.62 -22.05
C GLY A 226 3.92 2.14 -21.66
N GLN A 227 4.56 1.71 -20.57
CA GLN A 227 4.41 0.36 -20.01
C GLN A 227 3.31 0.32 -18.95
N VAL A 228 2.63 -0.83 -18.85
CA VAL A 228 1.63 -1.10 -17.81
C VAL A 228 2.06 -2.29 -16.96
N LEU A 229 2.26 -2.07 -15.66
CA LEU A 229 2.55 -3.13 -14.70
C LEU A 229 1.24 -3.72 -14.17
N LEU A 230 1.12 -5.04 -14.19
CA LEU A 230 0.16 -5.79 -13.40
C LEU A 230 0.80 -6.16 -12.06
N VAL A 231 0.20 -5.71 -10.96
CA VAL A 231 0.48 -6.18 -9.60
C VAL A 231 -0.67 -7.09 -9.18
N PRO A 232 -0.48 -8.42 -9.13
CA PRO A 232 -1.54 -9.34 -8.74
C PRO A 232 -1.94 -9.17 -7.27
N ARG A 233 -3.10 -9.73 -6.92
CA ARG A 233 -3.63 -9.70 -5.55
C ARG A 233 -2.58 -10.12 -4.52
N HIS A 234 -2.49 -9.35 -3.43
CA HIS A 234 -1.61 -9.58 -2.28
C HIS A 234 -0.10 -9.57 -2.56
N TRP A 235 0.34 -9.17 -3.76
CA TRP A 235 1.76 -8.95 -3.99
C TRP A 235 2.23 -7.72 -3.22
N TRP A 236 3.20 -7.95 -2.36
CA TRP A 236 3.87 -6.88 -1.64
C TRP A 236 4.68 -6.05 -2.61
N HIS A 237 4.68 -4.73 -2.45
CA HIS A 237 5.39 -3.85 -3.35
C HIS A 237 5.93 -2.61 -2.65
N TYR A 238 7.18 -2.28 -2.95
CA TYR A 238 7.82 -1.00 -2.67
C TYR A 238 8.11 -0.30 -3.99
N VAL A 239 7.86 1.01 -4.06
CA VAL A 239 7.96 1.77 -5.30
C VAL A 239 8.73 3.05 -5.07
N GLU A 240 9.70 3.34 -5.93
CA GLU A 240 10.49 4.58 -5.89
C GLU A 240 10.57 5.26 -7.26
N SER A 241 10.50 6.59 -7.25
CA SER A 241 10.73 7.44 -8.42
C SER A 241 12.24 7.61 -8.64
N ILE A 242 12.76 7.16 -9.78
CA ILE A 242 14.21 7.19 -10.07
C ILE A 242 14.62 8.26 -11.09
N ASP A 243 13.65 8.88 -11.76
CA ASP A 243 13.89 10.04 -12.63
C ASP A 243 13.42 11.34 -11.92
N PRO A 244 13.93 12.52 -12.35
CA PRO A 244 13.65 13.81 -11.70
C PRO A 244 12.17 14.11 -11.46
N VAL A 245 11.32 13.76 -12.43
CA VAL A 245 9.86 13.85 -12.32
C VAL A 245 9.24 12.60 -12.92
N THR A 246 8.32 12.00 -12.19
CA THR A 246 7.54 10.85 -12.64
C THR A 246 6.05 11.15 -12.61
N VAL A 247 5.32 10.56 -13.56
CA VAL A 247 3.85 10.55 -13.58
C VAL A 247 3.39 9.13 -13.88
N SER A 248 2.49 8.60 -13.04
CA SER A 248 1.83 7.31 -13.28
C SER A 248 0.33 7.40 -13.01
N ILE A 249 -0.43 6.54 -13.68
CA ILE A 249 -1.88 6.38 -13.50
C ILE A 249 -2.13 4.92 -13.15
N ASN A 250 -2.98 4.63 -12.17
CA ASN A 250 -3.37 3.26 -11.89
C ASN A 250 -4.88 3.09 -11.74
N SER A 251 -5.32 1.84 -11.86
CA SER A 251 -6.67 1.41 -11.50
C SER A 251 -6.63 0.07 -10.79
N TRP A 252 -7.35 -0.02 -9.67
CA TRP A 252 -7.59 -1.27 -8.94
C TRP A 252 -8.77 -2.01 -9.56
N ILE A 253 -8.52 -3.24 -10.01
CA ILE A 253 -9.52 -4.14 -10.56
C ILE A 253 -10.03 -5.04 -9.45
N GLU A 254 -11.31 -4.90 -9.11
CA GLU A 254 -11.99 -5.73 -8.10
C GLU A 254 -12.05 -7.20 -8.55
N LEU A 255 -11.92 -8.10 -7.58
CA LEU A 255 -11.97 -9.55 -7.74
C LEU A 255 -13.05 -10.15 -6.83
N ASP A 256 -13.59 -11.32 -7.20
CA ASP A 256 -14.61 -12.00 -6.37
C ASP A 256 -14.07 -12.35 -4.97
N ALA A 257 -12.78 -12.68 -4.87
CA ALA A 257 -12.09 -12.94 -3.60
C ALA A 257 -12.07 -11.74 -2.64
N ASP A 258 -12.35 -10.53 -3.14
CA ASP A 258 -12.36 -9.32 -2.32
C ASP A 258 -13.53 -9.29 -1.32
N HIS A 259 -14.56 -10.11 -1.50
CA HIS A 259 -15.68 -10.14 -0.56
C HIS A 259 -15.26 -10.63 0.83
N GLU A 260 -14.35 -11.61 0.89
CA GLU A 260 -13.81 -12.09 2.17
C GLU A 260 -12.92 -11.03 2.81
N ALA A 261 -12.01 -10.43 2.04
CA ALA A 261 -11.17 -9.34 2.52
C ALA A 261 -11.98 -8.13 3.02
N ARG A 262 -13.13 -7.81 2.41
CA ARG A 262 -14.01 -6.74 2.91
C ARG A 262 -14.56 -7.03 4.31
N VAL A 263 -14.76 -8.30 4.67
CA VAL A 263 -15.17 -8.69 6.03
C VAL A 263 -14.01 -8.46 7.00
N GLU A 264 -12.81 -8.92 6.64
CA GLU A 264 -11.59 -8.74 7.42
C GLU A 264 -11.27 -7.25 7.65
N GLU A 265 -11.33 -6.43 6.61
CA GLU A 265 -11.10 -4.97 6.70
C GLU A 265 -12.19 -4.29 7.53
N ALA A 266 -13.46 -4.68 7.42
CA ALA A 266 -14.53 -4.11 8.24
C ALA A 266 -14.35 -4.44 9.73
N ILE A 267 -13.87 -5.64 10.07
CA ILE A 267 -13.51 -6.02 11.45
C ILE A 267 -12.33 -5.17 11.93
N THR A 268 -11.28 -5.06 11.11
CA THR A 268 -10.08 -4.27 11.42
C THR A 268 -10.45 -2.82 11.71
N ARG A 269 -11.20 -2.19 10.79
CA ARG A 269 -11.69 -0.81 10.92
C ARG A 269 -12.50 -0.60 12.20
N MET A 270 -13.37 -1.56 12.55
CA MET A 270 -14.17 -1.48 13.76
C MET A 270 -13.30 -1.47 15.04
N LEU A 271 -12.27 -2.33 15.10
CA LEU A 271 -11.34 -2.38 16.23
C LEU A 271 -10.51 -1.10 16.33
N VAL A 272 -9.95 -0.65 15.21
CA VAL A 272 -9.17 0.60 15.12
C VAL A 272 -10.00 1.80 15.59
N CYS A 273 -11.23 1.94 15.08
CA CYS A 273 -12.10 3.05 15.49
C CYS A 273 -12.48 2.97 16.98
N ALA A 274 -12.73 1.76 17.51
CA ALA A 274 -13.06 1.59 18.92
C ALA A 274 -11.91 1.99 19.85
N VAL A 275 -10.67 1.58 19.52
CA VAL A 275 -9.47 1.97 20.26
C VAL A 275 -9.23 3.48 20.13
N LYS A 276 -9.35 4.04 18.92
CA LYS A 276 -9.16 5.49 18.70
C LYS A 276 -10.16 6.33 19.48
N SER A 277 -11.41 5.89 19.54
CA SER A 277 -12.47 6.58 20.28
C SER A 277 -12.25 6.57 21.81
N ALA A 278 -11.44 5.63 22.31
CA ALA A 278 -11.09 5.52 23.72
C ALA A 278 -9.76 6.22 24.08
N GLU A 279 -8.98 6.62 23.08
CA GLU A 279 -7.68 7.26 23.27
C GLU A 279 -7.85 8.71 23.77
N ASN A 280 -6.93 9.15 24.63
CA ASN A 280 -6.90 10.53 25.07
C ASN A 280 -6.36 11.41 23.92
N PRO A 281 -7.09 12.44 23.44
CA PRO A 281 -6.62 13.29 22.35
C PRO A 281 -5.28 14.00 22.60
N SER A 282 -4.81 14.05 23.85
CA SER A 282 -3.50 14.60 24.20
C SER A 282 -2.32 13.65 23.95
N ASP A 283 -2.57 12.35 23.80
CA ASP A 283 -1.53 11.38 23.45
C ASP A 283 -1.27 11.49 21.94
N GLY A 284 -0.17 12.14 21.60
CA GLY A 284 0.22 12.47 20.22
C GLY A 284 0.66 11.28 19.36
N ASP A 285 0.13 10.08 19.59
CA ASP A 285 0.50 8.89 18.83
C ASP A 285 -0.15 8.90 17.43
N LEU A 286 0.70 8.91 16.41
CA LEU A 286 0.33 8.97 15.00
C LEU A 286 0.24 7.56 14.40
N TRP A 287 -0.68 6.75 14.92
CA TRP A 287 -0.93 5.40 14.41
C TRP A 287 -2.07 5.31 13.39
N LEU A 288 -2.75 6.43 13.09
CA LEU A 288 -3.62 6.57 11.92
C LEU A 288 -2.87 7.27 10.80
N ASN A 289 -2.97 6.75 9.58
CA ASN A 289 -2.44 7.40 8.40
C ASN A 289 -3.17 8.76 8.18
N PRO A 290 -2.47 9.85 7.80
CA PRO A 290 -3.12 11.14 7.53
C PRO A 290 -4.16 11.11 6.40
N THR A 291 -4.17 10.08 5.56
CA THR A 291 -5.18 9.86 4.51
C THR A 291 -6.51 9.33 5.05
N GLU A 292 -6.54 8.82 6.28
CA GLU A 292 -7.75 8.27 6.90
C GLU A 292 -8.67 9.35 7.49
N VAL A 293 -9.98 9.10 7.39
CA VAL A 293 -11.01 9.96 8.01
C VAL A 293 -11.08 9.66 9.50
N GLU A 294 -11.33 10.70 10.31
CA GLU A 294 -11.51 10.59 11.77
C GLU A 294 -12.46 9.45 12.17
N ALA A 295 -12.20 8.86 13.35
CA ALA A 295 -12.86 7.65 13.84
C ALA A 295 -14.39 7.68 13.66
N THR A 296 -14.91 6.67 12.95
CA THR A 296 -16.36 6.52 12.73
C THR A 296 -17.04 5.82 13.91
N SER A 297 -18.33 6.12 14.13
CA SER A 297 -19.08 5.55 15.25
C SER A 297 -19.23 4.02 15.14
N HIS A 298 -19.44 3.35 16.28
CA HIS A 298 -19.67 1.91 16.32
C HIS A 298 -20.82 1.47 15.40
N GLU A 299 -21.93 2.20 15.38
CA GLU A 299 -23.10 1.91 14.53
C GLU A 299 -22.75 1.95 13.04
N ILE A 300 -22.00 2.96 12.60
CA ILE A 300 -21.56 3.07 11.20
C ILE A 300 -20.64 1.90 10.83
N ASN A 301 -19.68 1.58 11.70
CA ASN A 301 -18.76 0.45 11.47
C ASN A 301 -19.49 -0.90 11.45
N LEU A 302 -20.51 -1.09 12.29
CA LEU A 302 -21.34 -2.30 12.28
C LEU A 302 -22.15 -2.42 10.99
N GLN A 303 -22.64 -1.30 10.44
CA GLN A 303 -23.31 -1.29 9.14
C GLN A 303 -22.35 -1.67 8.01
N TYR A 304 -21.10 -1.21 8.02
CA TYR A 304 -20.09 -1.66 7.06
C TYR A 304 -19.83 -3.17 7.15
N LEU A 305 -19.64 -3.69 8.36
CA LEU A 305 -19.44 -5.13 8.57
C LEU A 305 -20.63 -5.96 8.08
N ASN A 306 -21.86 -5.56 8.41
CA ASN A 306 -23.06 -6.26 7.96
C ASN A 306 -23.18 -6.27 6.43
N LYS A 307 -22.84 -5.16 5.76
CA LYS A 307 -22.81 -5.08 4.29
C LYS A 307 -21.75 -6.01 3.70
N ALA A 308 -20.55 -6.05 4.28
CA ALA A 308 -19.47 -6.92 3.83
C ALA A 308 -19.86 -8.40 3.96
N VAL A 309 -20.38 -8.81 5.12
CA VAL A 309 -20.86 -10.20 5.35
C VAL A 309 -21.98 -10.55 4.38
N SER A 310 -22.96 -9.67 4.18
CA SER A 310 -24.05 -9.90 3.23
C SER A 310 -23.56 -10.08 1.80
N ALA A 311 -22.58 -9.28 1.37
CA ALA A 311 -21.97 -9.40 0.05
C ALA A 311 -21.21 -10.72 -0.12
N TYR A 312 -20.46 -11.14 0.90
CA TYR A 312 -19.76 -12.43 0.92
C TYR A 312 -20.72 -13.62 0.81
N LEU A 313 -21.78 -13.66 1.61
CA LEU A 313 -22.76 -14.75 1.56
C LEU A 313 -23.47 -14.83 0.20
N LYS A 314 -23.83 -13.69 -0.38
CA LYS A 314 -24.42 -13.64 -1.72
C LYS A 314 -23.47 -14.17 -2.80
N CYS A 315 -22.18 -13.86 -2.71
CA CYS A 315 -21.17 -14.37 -3.64
C CYS A 315 -21.00 -15.90 -3.53
N GLN A 316 -21.04 -16.44 -2.30
CA GLN A 316 -21.01 -17.87 -2.05
C GLN A 316 -22.22 -18.61 -2.66
N GLU A 317 -23.43 -18.04 -2.56
CA GLU A 317 -24.63 -18.63 -3.18
C GLU A 317 -24.52 -18.71 -4.71
N THR A 318 -23.92 -17.72 -5.36
CA THR A 318 -23.76 -17.68 -6.82
C THR A 318 -22.65 -18.57 -7.36
N SER A 319 -21.69 -18.97 -6.52
CA SER A 319 -20.53 -19.78 -6.92
C SER A 319 -20.76 -21.29 -6.78
N VAL A 320 -21.85 -21.72 -6.13
CA VAL A 320 -22.28 -23.13 -6.12
C VAL A 320 -23.04 -23.44 -7.42
N PRO A 321 -22.57 -24.35 -8.29
CA PRO A 321 -23.35 -24.80 -9.44
C PRO A 321 -24.60 -25.52 -8.92
N GLY A 322 -25.75 -24.85 -9.01
CA GLY A 322 -27.03 -25.41 -8.64
C GLY A 322 -27.34 -26.63 -9.48
N GLN A 323 -27.39 -27.79 -8.82
CA GLN A 323 -28.18 -28.94 -9.22
C GLN A 323 -29.63 -28.46 -9.36
N ALA A 324 -30.01 -28.05 -10.58
CA ALA A 324 -31.35 -27.60 -10.90
C ALA A 324 -32.32 -28.80 -10.85
N CYS A 325 -32.84 -29.12 -9.68
CA CYS A 325 -34.10 -29.85 -9.58
C CYS A 325 -35.23 -28.84 -9.74
N SER A 326 -35.79 -28.80 -10.93
CA SER A 326 -37.08 -28.19 -11.21
C SER A 326 -38.15 -28.80 -10.30
N SER A 327 -38.82 -27.98 -9.48
CA SER A 327 -40.10 -28.37 -8.90
C SER A 327 -41.14 -27.32 -9.26
N SER A 328 -41.92 -27.67 -10.29
CA SER A 328 -43.22 -27.11 -10.58
C SER A 328 -44.19 -27.34 -9.42
N THR A 329 -44.98 -26.30 -9.14
CA THR A 329 -46.28 -26.26 -8.45
C THR A 329 -47.01 -27.58 -8.15
N GLY A 330 -47.50 -27.71 -6.91
CA GLY A 330 -48.57 -28.66 -6.55
C GLY A 330 -48.82 -28.78 -5.05
N ALA A 331 -49.83 -28.08 -4.53
CA ALA A 331 -50.32 -28.23 -3.17
C ALA A 331 -50.96 -29.62 -2.95
N LYS A 332 -50.68 -30.27 -1.79
CA LYS A 332 -51.65 -31.09 -1.03
C LYS A 332 -51.09 -31.61 0.32
N GLN A 333 -51.82 -31.24 1.38
CA GLN A 333 -52.22 -31.98 2.59
C GLN A 333 -51.23 -32.84 3.43
N ARG A 334 -51.27 -32.50 4.73
CA ARG A 334 -50.91 -33.24 5.97
C ARG A 334 -51.05 -34.78 5.89
N THR A 335 -50.08 -35.47 6.50
CA THR A 335 -50.30 -36.51 7.54
C THR A 335 -49.08 -36.68 8.45
N ASN A 336 -49.34 -37.00 9.72
CA ASN A 336 -48.39 -37.26 10.80
C ASN A 336 -47.69 -38.62 10.66
N ALA A 337 -46.40 -38.72 11.04
CA ALA A 337 -45.81 -39.92 11.67
C ALA A 337 -44.44 -39.66 12.33
N SER A 338 -44.46 -39.57 13.66
CA SER A 338 -43.60 -40.25 14.65
C SER A 338 -42.09 -40.50 14.39
N CYS A 339 -41.27 -39.80 15.21
CA CYS A 339 -40.31 -40.35 16.19
C CYS A 339 -39.09 -41.18 15.71
N LYS A 340 -37.86 -40.66 15.98
CA LYS A 340 -37.02 -41.06 17.13
C LYS A 340 -35.69 -40.30 17.17
N ARG A 341 -35.50 -39.55 18.27
CA ARG A 341 -34.18 -39.14 18.80
C ARG A 341 -33.41 -40.36 19.29
N LYS A 342 -32.09 -40.39 19.08
CA LYS A 342 -31.17 -41.15 19.93
C LYS A 342 -30.04 -40.23 20.40
N ARG A 343 -30.12 -39.87 21.67
CA ARG A 343 -29.11 -39.20 22.48
C ARG A 343 -28.19 -40.28 23.07
N ARG A 344 -26.86 -40.10 23.02
CA ARG A 344 -25.91 -40.79 23.91
C ARG A 344 -24.95 -39.74 24.46
N GLU A 345 -24.85 -39.74 25.77
CA GLU A 345 -24.05 -38.83 26.59
C GLU A 345 -22.69 -39.45 26.95
N VAL A 346 -21.67 -38.58 26.93
CA VAL A 346 -20.56 -38.35 27.87
C VAL A 346 -19.49 -39.42 28.10
N GLY A 347 -18.24 -38.97 27.90
CA GLY A 347 -17.03 -39.40 28.62
C GLY A 347 -15.89 -38.39 28.38
N CYS A 348 -15.34 -37.81 29.44
CA CYS A 348 -14.29 -36.78 29.44
C CYS A 348 -12.86 -37.34 29.62
N GLU A 349 -11.92 -36.75 28.85
CA GLU A 349 -10.48 -36.46 29.12
C GLU A 349 -9.45 -37.62 29.23
N PRO A 350 -8.13 -37.37 29.03
CA PRO A 350 -7.48 -36.52 28.01
C PRO A 350 -6.21 -37.15 27.41
N GLU A 351 -5.93 -37.05 26.09
CA GLU A 351 -4.57 -37.29 25.56
C GLU A 351 -4.22 -36.40 24.35
N SER A 352 -3.12 -35.65 24.53
CA SER A 352 -2.15 -35.12 23.55
C SER A 352 -2.62 -34.78 22.13
N GLY A 353 -3.08 -33.53 21.94
CA GLY A 353 -3.34 -32.95 20.62
C GLY A 353 -2.07 -32.45 19.95
N THR A 354 -1.62 -33.18 18.92
CA THR A 354 -0.69 -32.68 17.91
C THR A 354 -1.44 -31.64 17.07
N LEU A 355 -0.92 -30.42 16.99
CA LEU A 355 -1.48 -29.34 16.15
C LEU A 355 -1.42 -29.76 14.68
N LEU A 356 -2.58 -30.15 14.13
CA LEU A 356 -2.78 -30.31 12.70
C LEU A 356 -2.91 -28.90 12.10
N THR A 357 -1.87 -28.45 11.41
CA THR A 357 -1.97 -27.39 10.41
C THR A 357 -2.94 -27.85 9.33
N GLN A 358 -4.17 -27.34 9.38
CA GLN A 358 -5.14 -27.49 8.31
C GLN A 358 -4.78 -26.44 7.25
N GLU A 359 -4.04 -26.86 6.23
CA GLU A 359 -3.88 -26.09 5.00
C GLU A 359 -5.27 -25.93 4.38
N CYS A 360 -5.73 -24.68 4.26
CA CYS A 360 -6.93 -24.37 3.50
C CYS A 360 -6.60 -24.55 2.02
N ASP A 361 -6.90 -25.73 1.48
CA ASP A 361 -6.88 -26.01 0.06
C ASP A 361 -7.88 -25.11 -0.67
N PHE A 362 -7.39 -24.06 -1.30
CA PHE A 362 -8.14 -23.32 -2.31
C PHE A 362 -8.41 -24.26 -3.50
N PRO A 363 -9.58 -24.17 -4.17
CA PRO A 363 -9.84 -24.94 -5.37
C PRO A 363 -8.83 -24.53 -6.44
N THR A 364 -7.81 -25.37 -6.61
CA THR A 364 -6.85 -25.24 -7.71
C THR A 364 -7.63 -25.51 -8.99
N PRO A 365 -7.60 -24.60 -9.99
CA PRO A 365 -8.19 -24.91 -11.29
C PRO A 365 -7.53 -26.18 -11.82
N LYS A 366 -8.35 -27.12 -12.32
CA LYS A 366 -7.86 -28.36 -12.91
C LYS A 366 -6.75 -28.02 -13.93
N ALA A 367 -5.61 -28.70 -13.82
CA ALA A 367 -4.36 -28.44 -14.52
C ALA A 367 -4.40 -28.57 -16.06
N GLU A 368 -5.58 -28.63 -16.68
CA GLU A 368 -5.74 -28.92 -18.11
C GLU A 368 -6.22 -27.71 -18.96
N GLU A 369 -6.47 -26.54 -18.38
CA GLU A 369 -6.87 -25.32 -19.13
C GLU A 369 -6.07 -24.05 -18.80
N MET A 370 -4.90 -24.14 -18.17
CA MET A 370 -3.96 -23.00 -18.18
C MET A 370 -3.34 -22.92 -19.58
N GLN A 371 -3.96 -22.16 -20.49
CA GLN A 371 -3.30 -21.70 -21.70
C GLN A 371 -1.92 -21.17 -21.30
N LYS A 372 -0.84 -21.68 -21.92
CA LYS A 372 0.52 -21.22 -21.63
C LYS A 372 0.54 -19.70 -21.70
N ILE A 373 0.79 -19.05 -20.56
CA ILE A 373 0.80 -17.59 -20.46
C ILE A 373 1.77 -17.05 -21.53
N PRO A 374 1.33 -16.13 -22.39
CA PRO A 374 2.07 -15.75 -23.60
C PRO A 374 3.17 -14.74 -23.29
N PHE A 375 4.07 -15.07 -22.37
CA PHE A 375 5.24 -14.23 -22.11
C PHE A 375 6.07 -14.07 -23.38
N GLY A 376 6.57 -12.86 -23.60
CA GLY A 376 7.25 -12.48 -24.83
C GLY A 376 7.53 -10.97 -24.88
N PRO A 377 7.72 -10.38 -26.07
CA PRO A 377 8.09 -8.96 -26.19
C PRO A 377 6.99 -8.00 -25.74
N HIS A 378 5.73 -8.44 -25.67
CA HIS A 378 4.58 -7.61 -25.32
C HIS A 378 4.01 -7.89 -23.92
N LEU A 379 4.43 -8.99 -23.29
CA LEU A 379 4.10 -9.33 -21.92
C LEU A 379 5.37 -9.89 -21.27
N ILE A 380 6.02 -9.08 -20.44
CA ILE A 380 7.30 -9.41 -19.83
C ILE A 380 7.04 -9.87 -18.39
N GLN A 381 7.45 -11.09 -18.07
CA GLN A 381 7.41 -11.58 -16.69
C GLN A 381 8.40 -10.77 -15.84
N VAL A 382 7.98 -10.32 -14.66
CA VAL A 382 8.93 -9.77 -13.68
C VAL A 382 9.60 -10.94 -12.97
N LEU A 383 10.86 -11.18 -13.31
CA LEU A 383 11.64 -12.31 -12.78
C LEU A 383 12.23 -11.99 -11.40
N PRO A 384 12.46 -13.02 -10.56
CA PRO A 384 13.15 -12.83 -9.30
C PRO A 384 14.57 -12.33 -9.55
N GLN A 385 15.03 -11.39 -8.74
CA GLN A 385 16.39 -10.90 -8.77
C GLN A 385 17.32 -12.04 -8.35
N SER A 386 18.22 -12.48 -9.25
CA SER A 386 19.17 -13.52 -8.90
C SER A 386 20.05 -13.05 -7.74
N HIS A 387 20.18 -13.85 -6.68
CA HIS A 387 21.14 -13.64 -5.59
C HIS A 387 22.59 -13.78 -6.09
N LYS A 388 23.04 -12.89 -6.97
CA LYS A 388 24.47 -12.66 -7.22
C LYS A 388 24.86 -11.46 -6.38
N THR A 389 25.31 -11.78 -5.16
CA THR A 389 26.21 -11.00 -4.30
C THR A 389 26.30 -9.49 -4.61
N SER A 390 25.33 -8.71 -4.15
CA SER A 390 25.55 -7.28 -3.89
C SER A 390 25.77 -7.10 -2.38
N VAL A 391 26.98 -7.41 -1.93
CA VAL A 391 27.55 -6.59 -0.87
C VAL A 391 27.66 -5.20 -1.49
N ILE A 392 26.82 -4.27 -1.03
CA ILE A 392 26.83 -2.89 -1.50
C ILE A 392 28.25 -2.36 -1.30
N GLY A 393 28.90 -2.07 -2.42
CA GLY A 393 30.25 -1.56 -2.48
C GLY A 393 30.32 -0.21 -1.77
N THR A 394 31.15 -0.15 -0.74
CA THR A 394 31.75 1.08 -0.25
C THR A 394 32.45 1.73 -1.45
N VAL A 395 32.03 2.92 -1.85
CA VAL A 395 32.71 3.71 -2.87
C VAL A 395 34.07 4.10 -2.31
N ALA A 396 35.09 3.32 -2.62
CA ALA A 396 36.49 3.72 -2.51
C ALA A 396 36.82 4.53 -3.76
N VAL A 397 36.99 5.83 -3.59
CA VAL A 397 37.51 6.71 -4.63
C VAL A 397 39.02 6.47 -4.72
N GLU A 398 39.44 5.73 -5.74
CA GLU A 398 40.84 5.72 -6.17
C GLU A 398 41.11 7.02 -6.95
N SER A 399 41.93 7.90 -6.36
CA SER A 399 42.46 9.09 -7.02
C SER A 399 43.64 8.73 -7.91
N ALA A 400 43.47 8.85 -9.22
CA ALA A 400 44.58 8.96 -10.16
C ALA A 400 44.99 10.44 -10.25
N GLY A 401 46.28 10.69 -10.02
CA GLY A 401 46.87 12.01 -9.90
C GLY A 401 46.94 12.80 -11.20
N GLY A 402 46.99 14.12 -11.03
CA GLY A 402 47.36 15.12 -12.01
C GLY A 402 47.67 16.41 -11.27
N ASP A 403 48.95 16.59 -10.96
CA ASP A 403 49.54 17.81 -10.38
C ASP A 403 49.10 19.05 -11.16
N LEU A 404 48.79 20.14 -10.45
CA LEU A 404 49.21 21.50 -10.78
C LEU A 404 49.08 22.39 -9.53
N LEU A 405 50.23 22.89 -9.08
CA LEU A 405 50.44 23.81 -7.96
C LEU A 405 49.93 25.21 -8.30
N HIS A 406 49.17 25.85 -7.40
CA HIS A 406 49.51 27.19 -6.90
C HIS A 406 48.73 27.55 -5.62
N GLU A 407 49.37 28.42 -4.85
CA GLU A 407 49.30 28.65 -3.40
C GLU A 407 48.08 29.43 -2.86
N ASN A 408 47.83 29.18 -1.57
CA ASN A 408 47.40 30.09 -0.48
C ASN A 408 46.28 31.10 -0.71
N GLU A 409 45.23 30.99 0.11
CA GLU A 409 44.98 31.91 1.24
C GLU A 409 43.94 31.30 2.19
N GLY A 410 44.22 31.36 3.50
CA GLY A 410 43.32 30.87 4.54
C GLY A 410 42.30 31.92 4.96
N GLU A 411 41.16 31.50 5.49
CA GLU A 411 40.60 32.03 6.74
C GLU A 411 39.29 31.34 7.15
N HIS A 412 39.24 31.00 8.44
CA HIS A 412 38.09 30.89 9.34
C HIS A 412 36.79 30.13 8.93
N PHE A 413 36.73 28.87 9.37
CA PHE A 413 35.49 28.18 9.74
C PHE A 413 34.79 28.88 10.91
N ARG A 414 33.65 29.53 10.66
CA ARG A 414 32.63 29.81 11.70
C ARG A 414 31.56 28.72 11.67
N LYS A 415 31.55 27.89 12.71
CA LYS A 415 30.42 27.02 13.07
C LYS A 415 29.20 27.89 13.40
N LEU A 416 28.16 27.84 12.55
CA LEU A 416 26.84 28.37 12.88
C LEU A 416 25.95 27.22 13.37
N HIS A 417 25.86 27.11 14.70
CA HIS A 417 24.81 26.36 15.38
C HIS A 417 23.48 27.10 15.21
N CYS A 418 22.55 26.57 14.40
CA CYS A 418 21.17 27.05 14.41
C CYS A 418 20.39 26.30 15.51
N LYS A 419 19.99 27.05 16.55
CA LYS A 419 19.23 26.56 17.70
C LYS A 419 17.77 26.28 17.30
N ARG A 420 17.34 25.07 17.65
CA ARG A 420 15.94 24.60 17.70
C ARG A 420 15.11 25.53 18.59
N LYS A 421 14.19 26.32 18.02
CA LYS A 421 13.17 27.07 18.77
C LYS A 421 11.93 26.19 18.94
N ARG A 422 11.76 25.63 20.14
CA ARG A 422 10.46 25.15 20.65
C ARG A 422 9.72 26.39 21.18
N LEU A 423 8.54 26.69 20.64
CA LEU A 423 7.59 27.60 21.28
C LEU A 423 6.95 26.85 22.44
N LEU A 424 7.16 27.33 23.66
CA LEU A 424 6.35 27.02 24.83
C LEU A 424 6.02 28.35 25.51
N THR A 425 4.74 28.61 25.65
CA THR A 425 4.15 29.74 26.36
C THR A 425 4.31 29.55 27.87
N SER A 426 4.75 30.62 28.53
CA SER A 426 4.91 30.76 29.97
C SER A 426 3.58 30.74 30.72
N ASN A 427 3.56 30.14 31.91
CA ASN A 427 3.10 30.82 33.12
C ASN A 427 3.76 30.17 34.34
N ASP A 428 4.46 31.00 35.10
CA ASP A 428 5.14 30.68 36.34
C ASP A 428 4.16 30.50 37.50
N CYS A 429 4.45 29.57 38.40
CA CYS A 429 4.27 29.79 39.84
C CYS A 429 5.19 28.83 40.62
N GLU A 430 6.11 29.42 41.39
CA GLU A 430 7.07 28.76 42.26
C GLU A 430 6.39 28.11 43.48
N THR A 431 6.82 26.92 43.90
CA THR A 431 7.13 26.65 45.32
C THR A 431 8.10 25.47 45.44
N ALA A 432 9.11 25.61 46.31
CA ALA A 432 10.22 24.70 46.52
C ALA A 432 9.96 23.60 47.59
N ALA A 433 10.92 22.66 47.63
CA ALA A 433 11.31 21.75 48.71
C ALA A 433 10.64 20.35 48.76
N HIS A 434 11.41 19.30 48.45
CA HIS A 434 12.16 18.51 49.45
C HIS A 434 12.89 17.32 48.79
N GLN A 435 14.20 17.21 49.05
CA GLN A 435 14.99 15.99 48.91
C GLN A 435 14.59 14.98 50.00
N MET A 436 14.42 13.71 49.63
CA MET A 436 14.69 12.54 50.48
C MET A 436 15.04 11.36 49.57
N ASP A 437 16.27 10.89 49.68
CA ASP A 437 16.75 9.60 49.18
C ASP A 437 15.86 8.46 49.70
N SER A 438 15.50 7.52 48.83
CA SER A 438 15.22 6.15 49.26
C SER A 438 15.69 5.14 48.21
N ASP A 439 16.40 4.14 48.72
CA ASP A 439 17.07 3.06 48.03
C ASP A 439 16.25 2.41 46.91
N CYS A 440 16.78 2.41 45.69
CA CYS A 440 16.27 1.58 44.61
C CYS A 440 17.18 0.37 44.43
N GLY A 441 16.70 -0.81 44.83
CA GLY A 441 17.25 -2.10 44.39
C GLY A 441 17.20 -2.23 42.86
N PRO A 442 17.74 -3.31 42.26
CA PRO A 442 17.81 -3.46 40.81
C PRO A 442 16.39 -3.62 40.27
N CYS A 443 15.77 -2.50 39.90
CA CYS A 443 14.47 -2.47 39.26
C CYS A 443 14.72 -2.99 37.85
N THR A 444 14.43 -4.28 37.64
CA THR A 444 14.19 -4.83 36.31
C THR A 444 13.20 -3.90 35.63
N SER A 445 13.66 -3.11 34.66
CA SER A 445 12.82 -2.18 33.92
C SER A 445 11.76 -3.00 33.19
N GLN A 446 10.58 -3.16 33.80
CA GLN A 446 9.44 -3.73 33.12
C GLN A 446 9.12 -2.79 31.96
N THR A 447 9.33 -3.26 30.74
CA THR A 447 8.94 -2.54 29.54
C THR A 447 7.43 -2.37 29.60
N ALA A 448 6.95 -1.14 29.78
CA ALA A 448 5.53 -0.84 29.77
C ALA A 448 4.96 -1.18 28.38
N LEU A 449 3.78 -1.82 28.35
CA LEU A 449 3.05 -2.06 27.11
C LEU A 449 2.39 -0.76 26.63
N PHE A 450 2.57 -0.41 25.36
CA PHE A 450 1.94 0.76 24.75
C PHE A 450 0.69 0.36 23.94
N THR A 451 -0.18 1.33 23.65
CA THR A 451 -1.39 1.13 22.80
C THR A 451 -1.03 0.53 21.46
N ASN A 452 0.07 0.99 20.85
CA ASN A 452 0.56 0.47 19.58
C ASN A 452 0.93 -1.02 19.65
N ASP A 453 1.52 -1.49 20.76
CA ASP A 453 1.89 -2.90 20.93
C ASP A 453 0.66 -3.81 20.95
N LEU A 454 -0.38 -3.39 21.69
CA LEU A 454 -1.65 -4.11 21.75
C LEU A 454 -2.37 -4.07 20.41
N LEU A 455 -2.44 -2.89 19.79
CA LEU A 455 -3.14 -2.70 18.52
C LEU A 455 -2.50 -3.56 17.44
N ASP A 456 -1.17 -3.56 17.29
CA ASP A 456 -0.45 -4.41 16.33
C ASP A 456 -0.80 -5.90 16.45
N CYS A 457 -1.10 -6.37 17.66
CA CYS A 457 -1.55 -7.74 17.90
C CYS A 457 -3.02 -7.94 17.49
N LEU A 458 -3.90 -7.01 17.86
CA LEU A 458 -5.34 -7.09 17.57
C LEU A 458 -5.65 -7.00 16.08
N VAL A 459 -4.94 -6.12 15.37
CA VAL A 459 -5.11 -5.93 13.92
C VAL A 459 -4.10 -6.74 13.10
N ASN A 460 -3.46 -7.72 13.71
CA ASN A 460 -2.62 -8.66 12.98
C ASN A 460 -3.49 -9.42 11.95
N PRO A 461 -3.09 -9.52 10.67
CA PRO A 461 -3.90 -10.19 9.65
C PRO A 461 -4.33 -11.62 10.00
N ARG A 462 -3.49 -12.38 10.73
CA ARG A 462 -3.85 -13.75 11.17
C ARG A 462 -4.98 -13.76 12.21
N VAL A 463 -4.96 -12.79 13.13
CA VAL A 463 -5.99 -12.65 14.16
C VAL A 463 -7.31 -12.22 13.51
N ILE A 464 -7.25 -11.22 12.62
CA ILE A 464 -8.42 -10.73 11.89
C ILE A 464 -9.05 -11.85 11.06
N SER A 465 -8.26 -12.63 10.34
CA SER A 465 -8.77 -13.74 9.52
C SER A 465 -9.49 -14.80 10.36
N LEU A 466 -8.94 -15.16 11.54
CA LEU A 466 -9.61 -16.09 12.46
C LEU A 466 -10.97 -15.54 12.95
N VAL A 467 -11.03 -14.24 13.29
CA VAL A 467 -12.28 -13.61 13.73
C VAL A 467 -13.30 -13.58 12.58
N ALA A 468 -12.86 -13.27 11.36
CA ALA A 468 -13.71 -13.27 10.18
C ALA A 468 -14.29 -14.66 9.89
N GLN A 469 -13.47 -15.71 9.95
CA GLN A 469 -13.91 -17.10 9.78
C GLN A 469 -14.99 -17.48 10.80
N LEU A 470 -14.76 -17.26 12.10
CA LEU A 470 -15.72 -17.54 13.16
C LEU A 470 -17.03 -16.76 12.98
N LEU A 471 -16.94 -15.50 12.55
CA LEU A 471 -18.12 -14.67 12.28
C LEU A 471 -18.93 -15.22 11.10
N LEU A 472 -18.26 -15.59 10.01
CA LEU A 472 -18.90 -16.12 8.81
C LEU A 472 -19.52 -17.49 9.05
N GLU A 473 -18.87 -18.38 9.81
CA GLU A 473 -19.43 -19.67 10.22
C GLU A 473 -20.71 -19.52 11.04
N ARG A 474 -20.79 -18.51 11.91
CA ARG A 474 -21.98 -18.24 12.71
C ARG A 474 -23.17 -17.72 11.89
N MET A 475 -22.90 -17.11 10.75
CA MET A 475 -23.90 -16.49 9.89
C MET A 475 -24.43 -17.44 8.80
N ARG A 476 -23.77 -18.59 8.61
CA ARG A 476 -24.28 -19.73 7.83
C ARG A 476 -25.26 -20.55 8.67
#